data_AF-A0A848NPK9-F1
#
_entry.id   AF-A0A848NPK9-F1
#
_cell.length_a   1.000
_cell.length_b   1.000
_cell.length_c   1.000
_cell.angle_alpha   90.00
_cell.angle_beta   90.00
_cell.angle_gamma   90.00
#
_symmetry.space_group_name_H-M   'P 1'
#
loop_
_entity.id
_entity.type
_entity.pdbx_description
1 polymer ?
#
loop_
_entity_poly.entity_id
_entity_poly.type
_entity_poly.pdbx_seq_one_letter_code
_entity_poly.pdbx_strand_id
1 'polypeptide(L)' 'FGGDFVFSVSREFVRRNPIPLLILGGNDPLHPRAVSLELARLAPAATLVEGWKTQPQRYLDAISDFLARHPA' A
#
# COMPACT_ATOMS: atom_id res chain seq x y z
N PHE A 1 11.29 -16.20 -7.49
CA PHE A 1 10.61 -15.20 -6.64
C PHE A 1 10.67 -15.70 -5.21
N GLY A 2 11.12 -14.91 -4.23
CA GLY A 2 11.37 -15.45 -2.88
C GLY A 2 12.08 -14.53 -1.89
N GLY A 3 11.96 -13.20 -2.06
CA GLY A 3 12.37 -12.26 -1.01
C GLY A 3 11.27 -12.11 0.04
N ASP A 4 11.62 -11.59 1.21
CA ASP A 4 10.70 -11.30 2.31
C ASP A 4 9.95 -9.95 2.15
N PHE A 5 10.15 -9.28 1.00
CA PHE A 5 9.69 -7.92 0.71
C PHE A 5 9.33 -7.75 -0.79
N VAL A 6 8.88 -6.55 -1.18
CA VAL A 6 8.59 -6.25 -2.60
C VAL A 6 9.85 -6.36 -3.47
N PHE A 7 9.68 -6.82 -4.71
CA PHE A 7 10.80 -7.17 -5.59
C PHE A 7 11.59 -5.96 -6.10
N SER A 8 10.93 -4.81 -6.31
CA SER A 8 11.49 -3.70 -7.09
C SER A 8 12.31 -2.69 -6.28
N VAL A 9 12.11 -2.62 -4.97
CA VAL A 9 12.67 -1.55 -4.13
C VAL A 9 13.09 -2.08 -2.76
N SER A 10 14.11 -1.45 -2.18
CA SER A 10 14.55 -1.76 -0.82
C SER A 10 13.68 -1.07 0.23
N ARG A 11 13.76 -1.54 1.48
CA ARG A 11 13.12 -0.88 2.63
C ARG A 11 13.60 0.56 2.82
N GLU A 12 14.89 0.82 2.60
CA GLU A 12 15.46 2.16 2.69
C GLU A 12 14.93 3.09 1.60
N PHE A 13 14.72 2.58 0.39
CA PHE A 13 14.04 3.33 -0.66
C PHE A 13 12.64 3.75 -0.22
N VAL A 14 11.86 2.80 0.32
CA VAL A 14 10.49 3.08 0.79
C VAL A 14 10.48 4.14 1.91
N ARG A 15 11.45 4.10 2.84
CA ARG A 15 11.60 5.12 3.90
C ARG A 15 11.84 6.53 3.39
N ARG A 16 12.49 6.66 2.22
CA ARG A 16 12.85 7.96 1.63
C ARG A 16 11.86 8.46 0.60
N ASN A 17 10.91 7.63 0.17
CA ASN A 17 9.94 8.01 -0.85
C ASN A 17 8.94 9.05 -0.29
N PRO A 18 8.95 10.31 -0.76
CA PRO A 18 8.04 11.32 -0.25
C PRO A 18 6.64 11.24 -0.87
N ILE A 19 6.48 10.45 -1.95
CA ILE A 19 5.22 10.35 -2.68
C ILE A 19 4.19 9.62 -1.81
N PRO A 20 3.01 10.23 -1.55
CA PRO A 20 1.93 9.59 -0.83
C PRO A 20 1.56 8.24 -1.48
N LEU A 21 1.45 7.20 -0.66
CA LEU A 21 1.11 5.85 -1.11
C LEU A 21 -0.28 5.44 -0.62
N LEU A 22 -1.15 5.00 -1.53
CA LEU A 22 -2.34 4.21 -1.21
C LEU A 22 -1.98 2.73 -1.37
N ILE A 23 -1.91 2.01 -0.25
CA ILE A 23 -1.54 0.60 -0.22
C ILE A 23 -2.81 -0.24 -0.07
N LEU A 24 -3.07 -1.09 -1.05
CA LEU A 24 -4.12 -2.10 -0.95
C LEU A 24 -3.54 -3.34 -0.28
N GLY A 25 -4.07 -3.68 0.89
CA GLY A 25 -3.60 -4.79 1.70
C GLY A 25 -3.66 -6.10 0.94
N GLY A 26 -2.51 -6.79 0.85
CA GLY A 26 -2.42 -8.12 0.33
C GLY A 26 -3.13 -9.14 1.23
N ASN A 27 -3.72 -10.17 0.64
CA ASN A 27 -4.50 -11.19 1.34
C ASN A 27 -4.36 -12.59 0.73
N ASP A 28 -3.27 -12.85 0.01
CA ASP A 28 -2.98 -14.14 -0.62
C ASP A 28 -1.48 -14.47 -0.53
N PRO A 29 -1.06 -15.71 -0.86
CA PRO A 29 0.34 -16.12 -0.70
C PRO A 29 1.35 -15.33 -1.54
N LEU A 30 0.94 -14.78 -2.69
CA LEU A 30 1.80 -13.97 -3.56
C LEU A 30 1.87 -12.52 -3.08
N HIS A 31 0.84 -12.06 -2.36
CA HIS A 31 0.76 -10.73 -1.77
C HIS A 31 0.49 -10.83 -0.26
N PRO A 32 1.50 -11.18 0.56
CA PRO A 32 1.28 -11.36 1.98
C PRO A 32 0.92 -10.05 2.68
N ARG A 33 -0.11 -10.10 3.54
CA ARG A 33 -0.54 -8.96 4.38
C ARG A 33 0.62 -8.31 5.14
N ALA A 34 1.55 -9.12 5.63
CA ALA A 34 2.71 -8.66 6.39
C ALA A 34 3.57 -7.65 5.59
N VAL A 35 3.74 -7.86 4.30
CA VAL A 35 4.52 -6.96 3.42
C VAL A 35 3.79 -5.63 3.25
N SER A 36 2.46 -5.63 3.06
CA SER A 36 1.66 -4.39 2.99
C SER A 36 1.72 -3.57 4.29
N LEU A 37 1.65 -4.25 5.44
CA LEU A 37 1.81 -3.59 6.74
C LEU A 37 3.20 -3.00 6.93
N GLU A 38 4.23 -3.70 6.47
CA GLU A 38 5.60 -3.20 6.53
C GLU A 38 5.78 -1.97 5.63
N LEU A 39 5.30 -2.01 4.38
CA LEU A 39 5.31 -0.85 3.49
C LEU A 39 4.64 0.37 4.10
N ALA A 40 3.44 0.18 4.69
CA ALA A 40 2.69 1.26 5.32
C ALA A 40 3.41 1.86 6.55
N ARG A 41 4.24 1.09 7.24
CA ARG A 41 5.07 1.58 8.36
C ARG A 41 6.34 2.28 7.89
N LEU A 42 6.92 1.85 6.77
CA LEU A 42 8.16 2.40 6.26
C LEU A 42 7.95 3.72 5.52
N ALA A 43 6.90 3.82 4.72
CA ALA A 43 6.64 4.99 3.90
C ALA A 43 6.24 6.21 4.78
N PRO A 44 6.85 7.40 4.56
CA PRO A 44 6.53 8.62 5.31
C PRO A 44 5.06 9.06 5.24
N ALA A 45 4.40 8.79 4.12
CA ALA A 45 3.00 9.13 3.88
C ALA A 45 2.31 7.93 3.22
N ALA A 46 1.64 7.12 4.02
CA ALA A 46 0.90 5.96 3.52
C ALA A 46 -0.50 5.87 4.12
N THR A 47 -1.45 5.46 3.28
CA THR A 47 -2.78 5.01 3.65
C THR A 47 -2.90 3.54 3.33
N LEU A 48 -3.20 2.69 4.32
CA LEU A 48 -3.44 1.26 4.12
C LEU A 48 -4.94 0.97 4.09
N VAL A 49 -5.40 0.27 3.06
CA VAL A 49 -6.78 -0.21 2.94
C VAL A 49 -6.79 -1.74 2.98
N GLU A 50 -7.40 -2.29 4.02
CA GLU A 50 -7.55 -3.74 4.20
C GLU A 50 -8.94 -4.22 3.78
N GLY A 51 -9.08 -5.51 3.44
CA GLY A 51 -10.39 -6.13 3.15
C GLY A 51 -11.09 -5.65 1.87
N TRP A 52 -10.39 -4.90 1.02
CA TRP A 52 -10.95 -4.25 -0.18
C TRP A 52 -11.64 -5.22 -1.15
N LYS A 53 -11.16 -6.47 -1.28
CA LYS A 53 -11.77 -7.49 -2.16
C LYS A 53 -13.22 -7.81 -1.78
N THR A 54 -13.62 -7.58 -0.53
CA THR A 54 -14.99 -7.84 -0.05
C THR A 54 -15.86 -6.59 0.05
N GLN A 55 -15.29 -5.40 -0.21
CA GLN A 55 -15.96 -4.10 -0.02
C GLN A 55 -15.70 -3.18 -1.23
N PRO A 56 -16.17 -3.52 -2.44
CA PRO A 56 -15.79 -2.83 -3.67
C PRO A 56 -16.15 -1.35 -3.68
N GLN A 57 -17.35 -0.97 -3.19
CA GLN A 57 -17.75 0.45 -3.17
C GLN A 57 -16.87 1.28 -2.23
N ARG A 58 -16.70 0.81 -0.98
CA ARG A 58 -15.86 1.49 0.01
C ARG A 58 -14.41 1.65 -0.46
N TYR A 59 -13.91 0.69 -1.23
CA TYR A 59 -12.60 0.73 -1.86
C TYR A 59 -12.52 1.82 -2.95
N LEU A 60 -13.51 1.91 -3.82
CA LEU A 60 -13.57 2.96 -4.85
C LEU A 60 -13.66 4.36 -4.22
N ASP A 61 -14.44 4.50 -3.14
CA ASP A 61 -14.53 5.74 -2.39
C ASP A 61 -13.15 6.11 -1.81
N ALA A 62 -12.44 5.15 -1.20
CA ALA A 62 -11.10 5.38 -0.65
C ALA A 62 -10.06 5.81 -1.71
N ILE A 63 -10.13 5.25 -2.91
CA ILE A 63 -9.27 5.69 -4.03
C ILE A 63 -9.61 7.11 -4.44
N SER A 64 -10.89 7.40 -4.65
CA SER A 64 -11.37 8.70 -5.11
C SER A 64 -10.96 9.80 -4.12
N ASP A 65 -11.19 9.53 -2.84
CA ASP A 65 -10.78 10.37 -1.72
C ASP A 65 -9.27 10.58 -1.66
N PHE A 66 -8.48 9.52 -1.86
CA PHE A 66 -7.03 9.61 -1.84
C PHE A 66 -6.51 10.50 -2.97
N LEU A 67 -7.01 10.28 -4.20
CA LEU A 67 -6.63 11.09 -5.37
C LEU A 67 -7.05 12.54 -5.20
N ALA A 68 -8.23 12.82 -4.65
CA ALA A 68 -8.69 14.18 -4.38
C ALA A 68 -7.81 14.91 -3.35
N ARG A 69 -7.28 14.20 -2.35
CA ARG A 69 -6.35 14.76 -1.34
C ARG A 69 -4.91 14.94 -1.84
N HIS A 70 -4.53 14.23 -2.92
CA HIS A 70 -3.17 14.22 -3.46
C HIS A 70 -3.20 14.52 -4.97
N PRO A 71 -3.56 15.75 -5.38
CA PRO A 71 -3.54 16.15 -6.79
C PRO A 71 -2.10 16.12 -7.35
N ALA A 72 -1.99 15.88 -8.66
CA ALA A 72 -0.73 15.85 -9.40
C ALA A 72 -0.05 17.22 -9.49
#